data_AF-T1AEL9-F1
#
_entry.id   AF-T1AEL9-F1
#
_cell.length_a   1.000
_cell.length_b   1.000
_cell.length_c   1.000
_cell.angle_alpha   90.00
_cell.angle_beta   90.00
_cell.angle_gamma   90.00
#
_symmetry.space_group_name_H-M   'P 1'
#
loop_
_entity.id
_entity.type
_entity.pdbx_description
1 polymer ?
#
loop_
_entity_poly.entity_id
_entity_poly.type
_entity_poly.pdbx_seq_one_letter_code
_entity_poly.pdbx_strand_id
1 'polypeptide(L)'
;MSDLTPAKTRAAPAGATAVSPAVGIRRVALVMGLWLAVAVIYWPSSLALARLWTNVAEETYTHGFLILAISLWLVVRARHKLSAAPVRPALPALIPLLLLSALWVWAWRAAIQELHMMLVPVILFTAIVAALGWRVARILIFPVGYLYFALPFWSNGVFLLQDLSAKMVGVLVWLTGVPAFVQGNVIELPSGAIRIAG
;
A
#
# COMPACT_ATOMS: atom_id res chain seq x y z
N MET A 1 -67.99 16.93 -25.48
CA MET A 1 -66.79 16.47 -26.19
C MET A 1 -65.78 17.61 -26.18
N SER A 2 -65.11 17.87 -25.06
CA SER A 2 -63.82 17.29 -24.63
C SER A 2 -62.67 17.69 -25.55
N ASP A 3 -62.23 18.94 -25.37
CA ASP A 3 -61.08 19.54 -26.03
C ASP A 3 -59.79 18.96 -25.42
N LEU A 4 -59.01 18.27 -26.25
CA LEU A 4 -57.81 17.53 -25.85
C LEU A 4 -56.64 18.50 -25.69
N THR A 5 -56.18 18.68 -24.45
CA THR A 5 -54.94 19.36 -24.11
C THR A 5 -53.76 18.58 -24.72
N PRO A 6 -52.83 19.20 -25.46
CA PRO A 6 -51.68 18.47 -25.96
C PRO A 6 -50.74 18.16 -24.78
N ALA A 7 -50.50 16.87 -24.55
CA ALA A 7 -49.56 16.39 -23.56
C ALA A 7 -48.15 16.90 -23.90
N LYS A 8 -47.62 17.75 -23.01
CA LYS A 8 -46.23 18.21 -23.03
C LYS A 8 -45.32 16.99 -22.84
N THR A 9 -44.82 16.44 -23.93
CA THR A 9 -43.80 15.38 -23.92
C THR A 9 -42.58 15.88 -23.16
N ARG A 10 -42.42 15.40 -21.93
CA ARG A 10 -41.30 15.74 -21.06
C ARG A 10 -40.07 15.03 -21.66
N ALA A 11 -39.24 15.76 -22.39
CA ALA A 11 -37.96 15.26 -22.86
C ALA A 11 -37.16 14.71 -21.67
N ALA A 12 -36.76 13.44 -21.76
CA ALA A 12 -35.84 12.82 -20.82
C ALA A 12 -34.51 13.60 -20.85
N PRO A 13 -33.85 13.85 -19.69
CA PRO A 13 -32.55 14.50 -19.70
C PRO A 13 -31.51 13.58 -20.36
N ALA A 14 -31.25 13.82 -21.64
CA ALA A 14 -30.07 13.35 -22.33
C ALA A 14 -28.84 14.03 -21.70
N GLY A 15 -27.95 13.25 -21.08
CA GLY A 15 -26.68 13.81 -20.59
C GLY A 15 -26.07 13.17 -19.34
N ALA A 16 -26.33 11.91 -19.02
CA ALA A 16 -25.36 11.17 -18.22
C ALA A 16 -24.17 10.87 -19.12
N THR A 17 -23.15 11.74 -19.10
CA THR A 17 -21.90 11.55 -19.85
C THR A 17 -21.20 10.30 -19.33
N ALA A 18 -21.50 9.15 -19.94
CA ALA A 18 -20.82 7.90 -19.65
C ALA A 18 -19.33 8.11 -19.90
N VAL A 19 -18.54 8.07 -18.83
CA VAL A 19 -17.09 8.24 -18.90
C VAL A 19 -16.52 7.16 -19.82
N SER A 20 -15.87 7.58 -20.92
CA SER A 20 -15.38 6.66 -21.94
C SER A 20 -14.35 5.66 -21.37
N PRO A 21 -14.47 4.35 -21.67
CA PRO A 21 -13.54 3.32 -21.18
C PRO A 21 -12.09 3.58 -21.60
N ALA A 22 -11.87 4.24 -22.74
CA ALA A 22 -10.53 4.59 -23.22
C ALA A 22 -9.77 5.54 -22.28
N VAL A 23 -10.48 6.46 -21.61
CA VAL A 23 -9.88 7.40 -20.64
C VAL A 23 -9.38 6.65 -19.41
N GLY A 24 -10.11 5.62 -18.96
CA GLY A 24 -9.69 4.77 -17.85
C GLY A 24 -8.41 4.01 -18.14
N ILE A 25 -8.32 3.40 -19.33
CA ILE A 25 -7.12 2.63 -19.75
C ILE A 25 -5.90 3.55 -19.85
N ARG A 26 -6.03 4.74 -20.47
CA ARG A 26 -4.93 5.71 -20.54
C ARG A 26 -4.43 6.13 -19.17
N ARG A 27 -5.34 6.35 -18.21
CA ARG A 27 -4.96 6.73 -16.84
C ARG A 27 -4.25 5.60 -16.09
N VAL A 28 -4.72 4.37 -16.25
CA VAL A 28 -4.02 3.20 -15.71
C VAL A 28 -2.62 3.10 -16.32
N ALA A 29 -2.47 3.24 -17.64
CA ALA A 29 -1.18 3.20 -18.30
C ALA A 29 -0.21 4.28 -17.80
N LEU A 30 -0.70 5.51 -17.57
CA LEU A 30 0.12 6.58 -16.97
C LEU A 30 0.57 6.24 -15.55
N VAL A 31 -0.31 5.69 -14.72
CA VAL A 31 0.04 5.26 -13.37
C VAL A 31 1.06 4.13 -13.44
N MET A 32 0.84 3.10 -14.26
CA MET A 32 1.82 2.02 -14.45
C MET A 32 3.17 2.54 -14.97
N GLY A 33 3.14 3.54 -15.85
CA GLY A 33 4.35 4.24 -16.30
C GLY A 33 5.10 4.93 -15.15
N LEU A 34 4.40 5.55 -14.19
CA LEU A 34 5.02 6.13 -12.99
C LEU A 34 5.60 5.06 -12.07
N TRP A 35 4.91 3.93 -11.90
CA TRP A 35 5.42 2.80 -11.13
C TRP A 35 6.73 2.29 -11.74
N LEU A 36 6.76 2.10 -13.06
CA LEU A 36 7.95 1.67 -13.79
C LEU A 36 9.06 2.73 -13.71
N ALA A 37 8.73 4.00 -13.90
CA ALA A 37 9.71 5.08 -13.81
C ALA A 37 10.37 5.14 -12.43
N VAL A 38 9.59 5.02 -11.35
CA VAL A 38 10.14 4.93 -9.99
C VAL A 38 11.01 3.68 -9.83
N ALA A 39 10.56 2.52 -10.31
CA ALA A 39 11.37 1.29 -10.22
C ALA A 39 12.72 1.41 -10.96
N VAL A 40 12.76 2.09 -12.10
CA VAL A 40 13.98 2.28 -12.90
C VAL A 40 14.87 3.38 -12.32
N ILE A 41 14.31 4.53 -11.93
CA ILE A 41 15.08 5.65 -11.37
C ILE A 41 15.71 5.25 -10.03
N TYR A 42 14.96 4.55 -9.19
CA TYR A 42 15.40 4.08 -7.87
C TYR A 42 15.79 2.60 -7.91
N TRP A 43 16.45 2.17 -9.00
CA TRP A 43 16.83 0.78 -9.24
C TRP A 43 17.58 0.10 -8.08
N PRO A 44 18.43 0.77 -7.25
CA PRO A 44 19.07 0.10 -6.13
C PRO A 44 18.05 -0.40 -5.10
N SER A 45 16.99 0.39 -4.83
CA SER A 45 15.89 -0.07 -3.96
C SER A 45 15.12 -1.21 -4.61
N SER A 46 14.81 -1.12 -5.90
CA SER A 46 14.07 -2.18 -6.59
C SER A 46 14.83 -3.51 -6.61
N LEU A 47 16.15 -3.46 -6.82
CA LEU A 47 17.00 -4.64 -6.75
C LEU A 47 17.07 -5.20 -5.33
N ALA A 48 17.20 -4.32 -4.33
CA ALA A 48 17.24 -4.74 -2.94
C ALA A 48 15.92 -5.37 -2.50
N LEU A 49 14.78 -4.85 -2.98
CA LEU A 49 13.46 -5.45 -2.76
C LEU A 49 13.32 -6.80 -3.47
N ALA A 50 13.78 -6.91 -4.72
CA ALA A 50 13.78 -8.18 -5.42
C ALA A 50 14.62 -9.24 -4.69
N ARG A 51 15.79 -8.85 -4.16
CA ARG A 51 16.62 -9.73 -3.32
C ARG A 51 15.92 -10.12 -2.01
N LEU A 52 15.27 -9.17 -1.35
CA LEU A 52 14.50 -9.42 -0.13
C LEU A 52 13.39 -10.45 -0.39
N TRP A 53 12.64 -10.29 -1.48
CA TRP A 53 11.50 -11.14 -1.81
C TRP A 53 11.90 -12.50 -2.38
N THR A 54 13.11 -12.62 -2.91
CA THR A 54 13.67 -13.91 -3.38
C THR A 54 14.48 -14.63 -2.30
N ASN A 55 14.74 -13.99 -1.15
CA ASN A 55 15.50 -14.60 -0.08
C ASN A 55 14.64 -15.64 0.66
N VAL A 56 14.71 -16.88 0.19
CA VAL A 56 13.98 -18.03 0.78
C VAL A 56 14.58 -18.43 2.13
N ALA A 57 15.81 -18.00 2.47
CA ALA A 57 16.46 -18.40 3.71
C ALA A 57 15.89 -17.71 4.96
N GLU A 58 15.23 -16.55 4.81
CA GLU A 58 14.67 -15.80 5.93
C GLU A 58 13.13 -15.85 6.01
N GLU A 59 12.46 -16.50 5.04
CA GLU A 59 11.01 -16.74 4.84
C GLU A 59 10.00 -15.57 5.06
N THR A 60 10.40 -14.47 5.70
CA THR A 60 9.54 -13.47 6.32
C THR A 60 8.90 -12.52 5.30
N TYR A 61 9.53 -12.34 4.13
CA TYR A 61 9.10 -11.37 3.11
C TYR A 61 8.98 -11.95 1.70
N THR A 62 8.92 -13.28 1.56
CA THR A 62 8.83 -13.97 0.26
C THR A 62 7.53 -13.65 -0.50
N HIS A 63 6.48 -13.23 0.22
CA HIS A 63 5.19 -12.80 -0.34
C HIS A 63 5.23 -11.41 -1.00
N GLY A 64 6.38 -10.72 -1.03
CA GLY A 64 6.47 -9.37 -1.57
C GLY A 64 6.05 -9.23 -3.04
N PHE A 65 6.35 -10.22 -3.89
CA PHE A 65 5.88 -10.23 -5.27
C PHE A 65 4.35 -10.36 -5.40
N LEU A 66 3.72 -11.13 -4.51
CA LEU A 66 2.26 -11.26 -4.46
C LEU A 66 1.62 -9.92 -4.09
N ILE A 67 2.18 -9.22 -3.11
CA ILE A 67 1.74 -7.88 -2.73
C ILE A 67 1.87 -6.90 -3.90
N LEU A 68 3.02 -6.90 -4.58
CA LEU A 68 3.23 -6.07 -5.76
C LEU A 68 2.16 -6.36 -6.83
N ALA A 69 1.89 -7.63 -7.14
CA ALA A 69 0.87 -8.03 -8.11
C ALA A 69 -0.54 -7.55 -7.70
N ILE A 70 -0.91 -7.70 -6.42
CA ILE A 70 -2.19 -7.20 -5.89
C ILE A 70 -2.27 -5.69 -5.99
N SER A 71 -1.20 -4.96 -5.64
CA SER A 71 -1.15 -3.50 -5.77
C SER A 71 -1.37 -3.04 -7.20
N LEU A 72 -0.70 -3.67 -8.18
CA LEU A 72 -0.88 -3.35 -9.61
C LEU A 72 -2.31 -3.68 -10.07
N TRP A 73 -2.85 -4.82 -9.65
CA TRP A 73 -4.24 -5.19 -9.94
C TRP A 73 -5.25 -4.20 -9.34
N LEU A 74 -5.01 -3.70 -8.14
CA LEU A 74 -5.86 -2.68 -7.51
C LEU A 74 -5.87 -1.37 -8.31
N VAL A 75 -4.76 -0.99 -8.96
CA VAL A 75 -4.73 0.15 -9.88
C VAL A 75 -5.65 -0.10 -11.08
N VAL A 76 -5.56 -1.28 -11.71
CA VAL A 76 -6.41 -1.66 -12.85
C VAL A 76 -7.89 -1.72 -12.44
N ARG A 77 -8.19 -2.24 -11.24
CA ARG A 77 -9.54 -2.27 -10.67
C ARG A 77 -10.09 -0.86 -10.43
N ALA A 78 -9.22 0.09 -10.06
CA ALA A 78 -9.60 1.47 -9.83
C ALA A 78 -9.85 2.28 -11.13
N ARG A 79 -9.70 1.69 -12.33
CA ARG A 79 -9.81 2.39 -13.64
C ARG A 79 -11.05 3.29 -13.79
N HIS A 80 -12.21 2.87 -13.29
CA HIS A 80 -13.47 3.64 -13.40
C HIS A 80 -13.47 4.88 -12.48
N LYS A 81 -12.93 4.73 -11.27
CA LYS A 81 -12.73 5.86 -10.35
C LYS A 81 -11.65 6.79 -10.90
N LEU A 82 -10.58 6.19 -11.43
CA LEU A 82 -9.49 6.91 -12.05
C LEU A 82 -9.97 7.72 -13.24
N SER A 83 -10.88 7.22 -14.09
CA SER A 83 -11.42 7.94 -15.26
C SER A 83 -12.37 9.10 -14.92
N ALA A 84 -13.03 9.04 -13.77
CA ALA A 84 -13.92 10.10 -13.29
C ALA A 84 -13.19 11.25 -12.57
N ALA A 85 -11.99 11.00 -12.01
CA ALA A 85 -11.26 12.00 -11.24
C ALA A 85 -10.63 13.10 -12.12
N PRO A 86 -10.76 14.40 -11.84
CA PRO A 86 -10.10 15.41 -12.66
C PRO A 86 -8.58 15.39 -12.42
N VAL A 87 -7.81 15.36 -13.51
CA VAL A 87 -6.34 15.42 -13.48
C VAL A 87 -5.92 16.87 -13.34
N ARG A 88 -5.25 17.19 -12.23
CA ARG A 88 -4.74 18.54 -11.93
C ARG A 88 -3.35 18.41 -11.32
N PRO A 89 -2.28 18.44 -12.13
CA PRO A 89 -0.91 18.34 -11.65
C PRO A 89 -0.66 19.34 -10.52
N ALA A 90 -0.04 18.88 -9.43
CA ALA A 90 0.26 19.71 -8.28
C ALA A 90 1.75 20.04 -8.27
N LEU A 91 2.14 21.12 -8.96
CA LEU A 91 3.55 21.58 -9.00
C LEU A 91 4.19 21.74 -7.61
N PRO A 92 3.50 22.19 -6.55
CA PRO A 92 4.09 22.25 -5.22
C PRO A 92 4.57 20.89 -4.68
N ALA A 93 4.02 19.77 -5.17
CA ALA A 93 4.46 18.43 -4.79
C ALA A 93 5.83 18.05 -5.36
N LEU A 94 6.39 18.85 -6.29
CA LEU A 94 7.77 18.66 -6.76
C LEU A 94 8.79 18.96 -5.65
N ILE A 95 8.48 19.89 -4.73
CA ILE A 95 9.36 20.21 -3.60
C ILE A 95 9.55 19.00 -2.67
N PRO A 96 8.49 18.39 -2.10
CA PRO A 96 8.65 17.19 -1.29
C PRO A 96 9.18 16.01 -2.10
N LEU A 97 8.87 15.89 -3.41
CA LEU A 97 9.45 14.84 -4.25
C LEU A 97 10.97 14.98 -4.35
N LEU A 98 11.48 16.20 -4.53
CA LEU A 98 12.90 16.48 -4.58
C LEU A 98 13.57 16.19 -3.23
N LEU A 99 12.96 16.62 -2.12
CA LEU A 99 13.47 16.36 -0.78
C LEU A 99 13.51 14.86 -0.46
N LEU A 100 12.45 14.12 -0.78
CA LEU A 100 12.41 12.67 -0.61
C LEU A 100 13.45 11.96 -1.49
N SER A 101 13.66 12.45 -2.71
CA SER A 101 14.70 11.92 -3.61
C SER A 101 16.10 12.18 -3.08
N ALA A 102 16.36 13.38 -2.55
CA ALA A 102 17.63 13.72 -1.92
C ALA A 102 17.88 12.86 -0.67
N LEU A 103 16.85 12.68 0.17
CA LEU A 103 16.90 11.80 1.33
C LEU A 103 17.16 10.35 0.92
N TRP A 104 16.55 9.89 -0.17
CA TRP A 104 16.80 8.56 -0.71
C TRP A 104 18.25 8.39 -1.17
N VAL A 105 18.80 9.38 -1.90
CA VAL A 105 20.22 9.35 -2.31
C VAL A 105 21.11 9.30 -1.08
N TRP A 106 20.84 10.13 -0.07
CA TRP A 106 21.58 10.11 1.18
C TRP A 106 21.52 8.74 1.86
N ALA A 107 20.33 8.15 2.00
CA ALA A 107 20.14 6.85 2.64
C ALA A 107 20.86 5.72 1.89
N TRP A 108 20.78 5.73 0.55
CA TRP A 108 21.50 4.78 -0.30
C TRP A 108 23.01 4.93 -0.16
N ARG A 109 23.53 6.16 -0.16
CA ARG A 109 24.96 6.45 0.00
C ARG A 109 25.48 6.17 1.41
N ALA A 110 24.61 6.24 2.42
CA ALA A 110 24.88 5.87 3.80
C ALA A 110 24.75 4.35 4.06
N ALA A 111 24.44 3.55 3.03
CA ALA A 111 24.20 2.11 3.13
C ALA A 111 23.07 1.71 4.10
N ILE A 112 22.10 2.60 4.31
CA ILE A 112 20.93 2.34 5.18
C ILE A 112 19.83 1.68 4.33
N GLN A 113 19.89 0.36 4.21
CA GLN A 113 19.05 -0.40 3.29
C GLN A 113 17.55 -0.22 3.52
N GLU A 114 17.11 -0.38 4.76
CA GLU A 114 15.70 -0.27 5.17
C GLU A 114 15.11 1.09 4.81
N LEU A 115 15.86 2.16 5.06
CA LEU A 115 15.39 3.53 4.84
C LEU A 115 15.17 3.81 3.35
N HIS A 116 16.12 3.47 2.48
CA HIS A 116 15.96 3.73 1.05
C HIS A 116 14.87 2.84 0.41
N MET A 117 14.58 1.66 0.97
CA MET A 117 13.42 0.85 0.58
C MET A 117 12.10 1.50 1.01
N MET A 118 12.01 1.96 2.26
CA MET A 118 10.81 2.58 2.84
C MET A 118 10.39 3.90 2.16
N LEU A 119 11.35 4.59 1.53
CA LEU A 119 11.08 5.82 0.79
C LEU A 119 10.39 5.56 -0.56
N VAL A 120 10.53 4.38 -1.18
CA VAL A 120 10.00 4.11 -2.53
C VAL A 120 8.48 4.31 -2.63
N PRO A 121 7.63 3.76 -1.74
CA PRO A 121 6.19 4.01 -1.80
C PRO A 121 5.81 5.48 -1.60
N VAL A 122 6.51 6.21 -0.71
CA VAL A 122 6.25 7.66 -0.50
C VAL A 122 6.63 8.45 -1.74
N ILE A 123 7.78 8.17 -2.33
CA ILE A 123 8.25 8.81 -3.56
C ILE A 123 7.25 8.57 -4.69
N LEU A 124 6.79 7.32 -4.85
CA LEU A 124 5.77 6.96 -5.83
C LEU A 124 4.46 7.73 -5.61
N PHE A 125 3.98 7.80 -4.36
CA PHE A 125 2.78 8.57 -4.03
C PHE A 125 2.95 10.04 -4.36
N THR A 126 4.07 10.66 -3.96
CA THR A 126 4.35 12.08 -4.23
C THR A 126 4.52 12.34 -5.73
N ALA A 127 5.12 11.43 -6.49
CA ALA A 127 5.21 11.50 -7.95
C ALA A 127 3.82 11.47 -8.61
N ILE A 128 2.92 10.61 -8.12
CA ILE A 128 1.51 10.58 -8.56
C ILE A 128 0.82 11.90 -8.24
N VAL A 129 1.02 12.47 -7.04
CA VAL A 129 0.45 13.78 -6.68
C VAL A 129 0.99 14.87 -7.62
N ALA A 130 2.30 14.89 -7.88
CA ALA A 130 2.92 15.88 -8.76
C ALA A 130 2.38 15.79 -10.20
N ALA A 131 2.30 14.58 -10.76
CA ALA A 131 1.91 14.38 -12.16
C ALA A 131 0.39 14.41 -12.39
N LEU A 132 -0.41 13.83 -11.50
CA LEU A 132 -1.84 13.59 -11.71
C LEU A 132 -2.74 14.34 -10.73
N GLY A 133 -2.18 14.85 -9.64
CA GLY A 133 -2.88 15.64 -8.63
C GLY A 133 -3.41 14.84 -7.45
N TRP A 134 -3.79 15.58 -6.40
CA TRP A 134 -4.24 15.01 -5.11
C TRP A 134 -5.48 14.11 -5.23
N ARG A 135 -6.41 14.42 -6.13
CA ARG A 135 -7.64 13.62 -6.29
C ARG A 135 -7.35 12.22 -6.83
N VAL A 136 -6.40 12.09 -7.75
CA VAL A 136 -5.96 10.79 -8.28
C VAL A 136 -5.14 10.05 -7.22
N ALA A 137 -4.22 10.74 -6.54
CA ALA A 137 -3.41 10.15 -5.48
C ALA A 137 -4.27 9.54 -4.35
N ARG A 138 -5.35 10.21 -3.92
CA ARG A 138 -6.28 9.65 -2.91
C ARG A 138 -6.97 8.36 -3.34
N ILE A 139 -7.23 8.16 -4.64
CA ILE A 139 -7.77 6.89 -5.13
C ILE A 139 -6.72 5.78 -5.03
N LEU A 140 -5.45 6.15 -5.18
CA LEU A 140 -4.30 5.24 -5.21
C LEU A 140 -3.60 5.08 -3.85
N ILE A 141 -4.08 5.75 -2.79
CA ILE A 141 -3.47 5.66 -1.46
C ILE A 141 -3.47 4.23 -0.94
N PHE A 142 -4.54 3.47 -1.19
CA PHE A 142 -4.62 2.07 -0.80
C PHE A 142 -3.68 1.17 -1.63
N PRO A 143 -3.70 1.18 -2.98
CA PRO A 143 -2.73 0.43 -3.78
C PRO A 143 -1.26 0.71 -3.45
N VAL A 144 -0.90 1.98 -3.25
CA VAL A 144 0.48 2.39 -2.93
C VAL A 144 0.82 2.06 -1.48
N GLY A 145 -0.08 2.34 -0.53
CA GLY A 145 0.09 2.00 0.88
C GLY A 145 0.21 0.50 1.12
N TYR A 146 -0.44 -0.32 0.29
CA TYR A 146 -0.36 -1.77 0.38
C TYR A 146 1.07 -2.31 0.15
N LEU A 147 1.94 -1.56 -0.55
CA LEU A 147 3.34 -1.93 -0.70
C LEU A 147 4.11 -1.99 0.63
N TYR A 148 3.69 -1.27 1.67
CA TYR A 148 4.33 -1.34 2.98
C TYR A 148 4.25 -2.72 3.63
N PHE A 149 3.29 -3.57 3.24
CA PHE A 149 3.23 -4.96 3.69
C PHE A 149 4.33 -5.84 3.07
N ALA A 150 4.97 -5.39 2.00
CA ALA A 150 6.09 -6.07 1.33
C ALA A 150 7.46 -5.55 1.78
N LEU A 151 7.51 -4.60 2.71
CA LEU A 151 8.72 -3.95 3.18
C LEU A 151 9.14 -4.46 4.56
N PRO A 152 10.44 -4.44 4.90
CA PRO A 152 10.97 -4.88 6.19
C PRO A 152 10.68 -3.88 7.34
N PHE A 153 9.54 -3.21 7.29
CA PHE A 153 9.08 -2.29 8.33
C PHE A 153 8.57 -3.04 9.59
N TRP A 154 8.09 -4.26 9.40
CA TRP A 154 7.37 -5.00 10.43
C TRP A 154 8.27 -5.82 11.37
N SER A 155 9.56 -5.96 11.04
CA SER A 155 10.54 -6.72 11.84
C SER A 155 10.58 -6.25 13.30
N ASN A 156 10.60 -4.93 13.52
CA ASN A 156 10.57 -4.34 14.86
C ASN A 156 9.20 -4.48 15.55
N GLY A 157 8.11 -4.55 14.78
CA GLY A 157 6.75 -4.71 15.32
C GLY A 157 6.44 -6.12 15.81
N VAL A 158 7.10 -7.13 15.25
CA VAL A 158 6.91 -8.55 15.60
C VAL A 158 7.16 -8.78 17.10
N PHE A 159 8.25 -8.23 17.64
CA PHE A 159 8.57 -8.39 19.07
C PHE A 159 7.51 -7.80 20.00
N LEU A 160 6.95 -6.63 19.66
CA LEU A 160 5.90 -5.99 20.46
C LEU A 160 4.61 -6.82 20.45
N LEU A 161 4.25 -7.34 19.28
CA LEU A 161 3.06 -8.18 19.13
C LEU A 161 3.21 -9.51 19.86
N GLN A 162 4.40 -10.14 19.80
CA GLN A 162 4.71 -11.36 20.53
C GLN A 162 4.59 -11.16 22.04
N ASP A 163 5.17 -10.08 22.58
CA ASP A 163 5.09 -9.74 24.01
C ASP A 163 3.63 -9.49 24.46
N LEU A 164 2.85 -8.76 23.65
CA LEU A 164 1.44 -8.53 23.95
C LEU A 164 0.63 -9.83 23.91
N SER A 165 0.86 -10.69 22.91
CA SER A 165 0.22 -11.99 22.81
C SER A 165 0.58 -12.89 24.00
N ALA A 166 1.85 -12.94 24.38
CA ALA A 166 2.31 -13.72 25.55
C ALA A 166 1.64 -13.24 26.85
N LYS A 167 1.55 -11.92 27.06
CA LYS A 167 0.85 -11.31 28.19
C LYS A 167 -0.64 -11.66 28.20
N MET A 168 -1.32 -11.55 27.06
CA MET A 168 -2.74 -11.89 26.95
C MET A 168 -2.98 -13.38 27.23
N VAL A 169 -2.17 -14.28 26.67
CA VAL A 169 -2.27 -15.72 26.98
C VAL A 169 -2.04 -15.97 28.46
N GLY A 170 -1.04 -15.33 29.08
CA GLY A 170 -0.80 -15.40 30.52
C GLY A 170 -2.03 -15.01 31.35
N VAL A 171 -2.67 -13.90 31.01
CA VAL A 171 -3.91 -13.45 31.65
C VAL A 171 -5.03 -14.47 31.48
N LEU A 172 -5.25 -14.99 30.27
CA LEU A 172 -6.29 -15.99 30.02
C LEU A 172 -6.04 -17.29 30.80
N VAL A 173 -4.79 -17.78 30.84
CA VAL A 173 -4.47 -19.00 31.57
C VAL A 173 -4.63 -18.82 33.08
N TRP A 174 -4.22 -17.67 33.61
CA TRP A 174 -4.46 -17.33 35.01
C TRP A 174 -5.97 -17.31 35.35
N LEU A 175 -6.80 -16.73 34.47
CA LEU A 175 -8.27 -16.72 34.63
C LEU A 175 -8.89 -18.13 34.61
N THR A 176 -8.25 -19.11 33.94
CA THR A 176 -8.70 -20.51 33.95
C THR A 176 -8.28 -21.30 35.20
N GLY A 177 -7.56 -20.67 36.14
CA GLY A 177 -7.13 -21.30 37.39
C GLY A 177 -5.93 -22.24 37.26
N VAL A 178 -5.31 -22.30 36.07
CA VAL A 178 -4.07 -23.05 35.85
C VAL A 178 -2.90 -22.12 36.15
N PRO A 179 -2.01 -22.46 37.11
CA PRO A 179 -0.82 -21.66 37.35
C PRO A 179 0.10 -21.76 36.14
N ALA A 180 0.24 -20.68 35.38
CA ALA A 180 1.17 -20.59 34.26
C ALA A 180 2.17 -19.46 34.50
N PHE A 181 3.45 -19.77 34.31
CA PHE A 181 4.53 -18.83 34.44
C PHE A 181 4.91 -18.34 33.04
N VAL A 182 4.73 -17.05 32.77
CA VAL A 182 5.06 -16.45 31.47
C VAL A 182 6.40 -15.73 31.58
N GLN A 183 7.41 -16.22 30.85
CA GLN A 183 8.72 -15.59 30.71
C GLN A 183 9.00 -15.33 29.22
N GLY A 184 8.78 -14.09 28.78
CA GLY A 184 8.94 -13.70 27.37
C GLY A 184 8.02 -14.51 26.45
N ASN A 185 8.59 -15.21 25.47
CA ASN A 185 7.85 -16.05 24.52
C ASN A 185 7.58 -17.49 25.02
N VAL A 186 7.90 -17.79 26.28
CA VAL A 186 7.69 -19.12 26.86
C VAL A 186 6.65 -19.05 27.96
N ILE A 187 5.67 -19.94 27.87
CA ILE A 187 4.62 -20.13 28.87
C ILE A 187 4.84 -21.51 29.48
N GLU A 188 5.27 -21.55 30.74
CA GLU A 188 5.47 -22.78 31.50
C GLU A 188 4.19 -23.15 32.24
N LEU A 189 3.67 -24.34 31.98
CA LEU A 189 2.55 -24.96 32.68
C LEU A 189 3.04 -26.19 33.47
N PRO A 190 2.32 -26.67 34.49
CA PRO A 190 2.67 -27.88 35.24
C PRO A 190 2.74 -29.14 34.38
N SER A 191 2.07 -29.12 33.21
CA SER A 191 2.03 -30.21 32.23
C SER A 191 3.05 -30.07 31.08
N GLY A 192 3.81 -28.97 30.99
CA GLY A 192 4.79 -28.72 29.92
C GLY A 192 4.98 -27.24 29.56
N ALA A 193 5.95 -26.94 28.70
CA ALA A 193 6.25 -25.58 28.26
C ALA A 193 5.79 -25.34 26.81
N ILE A 194 5.08 -24.24 26.57
CA ILE A 194 4.68 -23.77 25.25
C ILE A 194 5.60 -22.61 24.86
N ARG A 195 6.31 -22.75 23.73
CA ARG A 195 7.13 -21.68 23.16
C ARG A 195 6.43 -21.07 21.96
N ILE A 196 6.25 -19.76 21.98
CA ILE A 196 5.79 -19.00 20.83
C ILE A 196 7.00 -18.87 19.89
N ALA A 197 6.92 -19.50 18.72
CA ALA A 197 7.98 -19.42 17.70
C ALA A 197 8.10 -17.99 17.17
N GLY A 198 9.34 -17.54 16.99
CA GLY A 198 9.69 -16.22 16.47
C GLY A 198 9.75 -16.21 14.96
#